data_AF-A0A0C1Z3U5-F1
#
_entry.id   AF-A0A0C1Z3U5-F1
#
_cell.length_a   1.000
_cell.length_b   1.000
_cell.length_c   1.000
_cell.angle_alpha   90.00
_cell.angle_beta   90.00
_cell.angle_gamma   90.00
#
_symmetry.space_group_name_H-M   'P 1'
#
loop_
_entity.id
_entity.type
_entity.pdbx_description
1 polymer ?
#
loop_
_entity_poly.entity_id
_entity_poly.type
_entity_poly.pdbx_seq_one_letter_code
_entity_poly.pdbx_strand_id
1 'polypeptide(L)'
;MVACDKSKEKAPASAATGEAEAKPKADLEMPEVDAKAASELGEALKSADAHARPVLAAVGLAETERDRLPDPFIEGLEALQNTPPEMRAQLLAKALSESMSMLDHMCGDGRKLMQSLATIAPDQRGVAIYEGCGLEKHGLLTKADMSARDGMMVLMGSLVFDHLSRGGELHAGERAAVEAMVSAPAELE
;
A
#
# COMPACT_ATOMS: atom_id res chain seq x y z
N MET A 1 62.62 14.64 -8.79
CA MET A 1 63.23 15.10 -7.52
C MET A 1 62.53 16.39 -7.12
N VAL A 2 62.05 16.45 -5.86
CA VAL A 2 61.58 17.65 -5.11
C VAL A 2 60.23 18.23 -5.59
N ALA A 3 59.20 18.47 -4.76
CA ALA A 3 58.95 18.24 -3.33
C ALA A 3 57.44 18.17 -3.06
N CYS A 4 57.06 17.39 -2.05
CA CYS A 4 55.77 17.46 -1.37
C CYS A 4 55.79 18.67 -0.42
N ASP A 5 54.79 19.55 -0.49
CA ASP A 5 54.56 20.55 0.54
C ASP A 5 53.21 20.30 1.24
N LYS A 6 53.30 20.17 2.56
CA LYS A 6 52.19 19.94 3.49
C LYS A 6 51.67 21.30 3.93
N SER A 7 50.48 21.66 3.49
CA SER A 7 49.70 22.72 4.16
C SER A 7 48.47 22.10 4.83
N LYS A 8 48.57 22.03 6.16
CA LYS A 8 47.43 21.92 7.08
C LYS A 8 46.60 23.20 6.92
N GLU A 9 45.34 23.07 6.56
CA GLU A 9 44.40 24.17 6.78
C GLU A 9 43.08 23.64 7.35
N LYS A 10 42.57 24.45 8.28
CA LYS A 10 41.50 24.20 9.24
C LYS A 10 40.20 23.78 8.56
N ALA A 11 39.50 22.84 9.21
CA ALA A 11 38.07 22.64 9.01
C ALA A 11 37.30 23.93 9.32
N PRO A 12 36.33 24.35 8.47
CA PRO A 12 35.30 25.26 8.91
C PRO A 12 34.22 24.47 9.65
N ALA A 13 34.06 24.78 10.94
CA ALA A 13 32.84 24.51 11.65
C ALA A 13 31.70 25.29 10.97
N SER A 14 30.74 24.57 10.37
CA SER A 14 29.47 25.14 9.95
C SER A 14 28.38 24.54 10.83
N ALA A 15 28.08 25.26 11.90
CA ALA A 15 26.84 25.14 12.64
C ALA A 15 25.77 25.91 11.87
N ALA A 16 24.80 25.19 11.32
CA ALA A 16 23.47 25.70 10.96
C ALA A 16 22.56 24.50 10.69
N THR A 17 22.35 23.64 11.69
CA THR A 17 21.19 22.75 11.69
C THR A 17 19.99 23.62 12.05
N GLY A 18 19.42 24.28 11.04
CA GLY A 18 18.06 24.76 11.15
C GLY A 18 17.20 23.51 11.32
N GLU A 19 16.74 23.26 12.54
CA GLU A 19 15.54 22.48 12.77
C GLU A 19 14.44 23.14 11.93
N ALA A 20 14.21 22.60 10.74
CA ALA A 20 12.95 22.78 10.08
C ALA A 20 11.93 22.16 11.02
N GLU A 21 11.29 23.00 11.84
CA GLU A 21 10.07 22.65 12.55
C GLU A 21 9.15 22.01 11.51
N ALA A 22 9.03 20.69 11.59
CA ALA A 22 8.01 19.96 10.88
C ALA A 22 6.70 20.54 11.37
N LYS A 23 6.08 21.39 10.53
CA LYS A 23 4.71 21.83 10.73
C LYS A 23 3.89 20.58 11.08
N PRO A 24 3.06 20.61 12.14
CA PRO A 24 2.15 19.50 12.41
C PRO A 24 1.38 19.25 11.12
N LYS A 25 1.46 18.01 10.63
CA LYS A 25 0.66 17.57 9.49
C LYS A 25 -0.77 17.98 9.83
N ALA A 26 -1.39 18.78 8.96
CA ALA A 26 -2.81 19.05 9.07
C ALA A 26 -3.48 17.69 9.24
N ASP A 27 -4.21 17.52 10.34
CA ASP A 27 -5.02 16.34 10.56
C ASP A 27 -5.88 16.20 9.30
N LEU A 28 -5.66 15.12 8.54
CA LEU A 28 -6.51 14.79 7.42
C LEU A 28 -7.86 14.49 8.06
N GLU A 29 -8.75 15.47 8.08
CA GLU A 29 -10.15 15.28 8.50
C GLU A 29 -10.78 14.33 7.49
N MET A 30 -10.66 13.03 7.76
CA MET A 30 -11.35 11.99 7.02
C MET A 30 -12.80 11.95 7.49
N PRO A 31 -13.77 11.79 6.57
CA PRO A 31 -15.14 11.48 6.93
C PRO A 31 -15.22 10.30 7.90
N GLU A 32 -16.25 10.28 8.75
CA GLU A 32 -16.53 9.14 9.61
C GLU A 32 -16.86 7.90 8.75
N VAL A 33 -16.49 6.72 9.27
CA VAL A 33 -16.82 5.43 8.64
C VAL A 33 -18.34 5.20 8.66
N ASP A 34 -18.89 4.71 7.55
CA ASP A 34 -20.24 4.12 7.56
C ASP A 34 -20.16 2.75 8.25
N ALA A 35 -20.30 2.75 9.58
CA ALA A 35 -20.19 1.55 10.40
C ALA A 35 -21.21 0.47 10.00
N LYS A 36 -22.37 0.85 9.46
CA LYS A 36 -23.39 -0.10 9.01
C LYS A 36 -22.93 -0.80 7.73
N ALA A 37 -22.54 -0.03 6.72
CA ALA A 37 -22.03 -0.58 5.46
C ALA A 37 -20.79 -1.44 5.69
N ALA A 38 -19.85 -0.98 6.52
CA ALA A 38 -18.67 -1.77 6.89
C ALA A 38 -19.04 -3.09 7.60
N SER A 39 -20.01 -3.07 8.53
CA SER A 39 -20.51 -4.30 9.18
C SER A 39 -21.10 -5.28 8.17
N GLU A 40 -21.95 -4.79 7.26
CA GLU A 40 -22.60 -5.60 6.23
C GLU A 40 -21.57 -6.22 5.27
N LEU A 41 -20.54 -5.47 4.88
CA LEU A 41 -19.41 -5.97 4.10
C LEU A 41 -18.68 -7.11 4.84
N GLY A 42 -18.35 -6.90 6.12
CA GLY A 42 -17.67 -7.90 6.94
C GLY A 42 -18.47 -9.22 7.04
N GLU A 43 -19.79 -9.15 7.23
CA GLU A 43 -20.65 -10.33 7.26
C GLU A 43 -20.75 -11.01 5.89
N ALA A 44 -20.89 -10.24 4.81
CA ALA A 44 -20.95 -10.78 3.45
C ALA A 44 -19.69 -11.61 3.11
N LEU A 45 -18.50 -11.10 3.46
CA LEU A 45 -17.22 -11.75 3.18
C LEU A 45 -17.04 -13.09 3.90
N LYS A 46 -17.66 -13.31 5.06
CA LYS A 46 -17.60 -14.61 5.77
C LYS A 46 -18.25 -15.74 4.98
N SER A 47 -19.29 -15.42 4.22
CA SER A 47 -20.04 -16.38 3.40
C SER A 47 -19.52 -16.49 1.97
N ALA A 48 -18.66 -15.56 1.55
CA ALA A 48 -18.09 -15.53 0.21
C ALA A 48 -17.13 -16.71 -0.02
N ASP A 49 -17.13 -17.24 -1.25
CA ASP A 49 -16.15 -18.20 -1.72
C ASP A 49 -14.73 -17.67 -1.58
N ALA A 50 -13.78 -18.54 -1.19
CA ALA A 50 -12.41 -18.13 -0.90
C ALA A 50 -11.69 -17.49 -2.09
N HIS A 51 -11.99 -17.91 -3.33
CA HIS A 51 -11.39 -17.34 -4.54
C HIS A 51 -12.04 -16.01 -4.94
N ALA A 52 -13.34 -15.84 -4.69
CA ALA A 52 -14.05 -14.58 -5.00
C ALA A 52 -13.85 -13.51 -3.92
N ARG A 53 -13.61 -13.93 -2.67
CA ARG A 53 -13.55 -13.05 -1.49
C ARG A 53 -12.60 -11.85 -1.62
N PRO A 54 -11.37 -11.96 -2.16
CA PRO A 54 -10.47 -10.82 -2.27
C PRO A 54 -10.99 -9.74 -3.22
N VAL A 55 -11.60 -10.15 -4.34
CA VAL A 55 -12.20 -9.22 -5.31
C VAL A 55 -13.45 -8.57 -4.72
N LEU A 56 -14.31 -9.34 -4.07
CA LEU A 56 -15.50 -8.80 -3.38
C LEU A 56 -15.11 -7.83 -2.25
N ALA A 57 -14.04 -8.12 -1.52
CA ALA A 57 -13.53 -7.23 -0.49
C ALA A 57 -13.01 -5.91 -1.06
N ALA A 58 -12.26 -5.97 -2.16
CA ALA A 58 -11.77 -4.78 -2.85
C ALA A 58 -12.92 -3.89 -3.36
N VAL A 59 -13.91 -4.48 -4.03
CA VAL A 59 -15.08 -3.73 -4.53
C VAL A 59 -15.91 -3.17 -3.39
N GLY A 60 -16.18 -3.99 -2.36
CA GLY A 60 -16.95 -3.55 -1.19
C GLY A 60 -16.28 -2.42 -0.41
N LEU A 61 -14.94 -2.43 -0.30
CA LEU A 61 -14.19 -1.30 0.25
C LEU A 61 -14.32 -0.05 -0.63
N ALA A 62 -14.25 -0.19 -1.95
CA ALA A 62 -14.41 0.95 -2.85
C ALA A 62 -15.82 1.58 -2.75
N GLU A 63 -16.86 0.75 -2.59
CA GLU A 63 -18.22 1.22 -2.38
C GLU A 63 -18.40 1.89 -1.00
N THR A 64 -17.87 1.27 0.06
CA THR A 64 -18.05 1.72 1.45
C THR A 64 -17.20 2.95 1.77
N GLU A 65 -15.98 3.01 1.22
CA GLU A 65 -14.97 4.01 1.55
C GLU A 65 -14.79 5.06 0.44
N ARG A 66 -15.81 5.24 -0.42
CA ARG A 66 -15.79 6.17 -1.56
C ARG A 66 -15.40 7.59 -1.19
N ASP A 67 -15.84 8.07 -0.03
CA ASP A 67 -15.55 9.43 0.44
C ASP A 67 -14.20 9.54 1.20
N ARG A 68 -13.56 8.40 1.48
CA ARG A 68 -12.34 8.31 2.31
C ARG A 68 -11.11 7.88 1.52
N LEU A 69 -11.28 7.15 0.42
CA LEU A 69 -10.20 6.74 -0.49
C LEU A 69 -10.04 7.69 -1.68
N PRO A 70 -8.84 7.82 -2.26
CA PRO A 70 -8.66 8.58 -3.49
C PRO A 70 -9.39 7.96 -4.68
N ASP A 71 -9.91 8.79 -5.58
CA ASP A 71 -10.63 8.35 -6.78
C ASP A 71 -9.90 7.26 -7.60
N PRO A 72 -8.57 7.35 -7.85
CA PRO A 72 -7.88 6.29 -8.60
C PRO A 72 -7.94 4.91 -7.93
N PHE A 73 -8.00 4.88 -6.59
CA PHE A 73 -8.15 3.63 -5.85
C PHE A 73 -9.56 3.09 -5.99
N ILE A 74 -10.57 3.95 -5.85
CA ILE A 74 -11.98 3.57 -6.06
C ILE A 74 -12.16 2.96 -7.45
N GLU A 75 -11.71 3.66 -8.50
CA GLU A 75 -11.81 3.18 -9.87
C GLU A 75 -11.07 1.86 -10.08
N GLY A 76 -9.84 1.75 -9.57
CA GLY A 76 -9.03 0.54 -9.71
C GLY A 76 -9.63 -0.68 -8.99
N LEU A 77 -10.19 -0.49 -7.80
CA LEU A 77 -10.80 -1.54 -7.00
C LEU A 77 -12.15 -1.99 -7.57
N GLU A 78 -13.01 -1.05 -7.98
CA GLU A 78 -14.31 -1.36 -8.59
C GLU A 78 -14.16 -2.10 -9.93
N ALA A 79 -13.13 -1.76 -10.71
CA ALA A 79 -12.89 -2.39 -11.99
C ALA A 79 -12.46 -3.86 -11.88
N LEU A 80 -11.99 -4.34 -10.72
CA LEU A 80 -11.56 -5.73 -10.54
C LEU A 80 -12.66 -6.76 -10.82
N GLN A 81 -13.92 -6.45 -10.50
CA GLN A 81 -15.03 -7.39 -10.70
C GLN A 81 -15.27 -7.74 -12.17
N ASN A 82 -14.95 -6.81 -13.07
CA ASN A 82 -15.15 -6.94 -14.51
C ASN A 82 -13.84 -7.21 -15.26
N THR A 83 -12.72 -7.28 -14.53
CA THR A 83 -11.39 -7.45 -15.10
C THR A 83 -10.95 -8.91 -15.00
N PRO A 84 -10.52 -9.52 -16.12
CA PRO A 84 -9.94 -10.86 -16.10
C PRO A 84 -8.75 -10.96 -15.13
N PRO A 85 -8.62 -12.08 -14.39
CA PRO A 85 -7.48 -12.42 -13.52
C PRO A 85 -6.11 -11.82 -13.95
N GLU A 86 -5.69 -12.14 -15.17
CA GLU A 86 -4.40 -11.80 -15.77
C GLU A 86 -4.16 -10.29 -16.00
N MET A 87 -5.24 -9.49 -16.02
CA MET A 87 -5.17 -8.04 -16.22
C MET A 87 -5.24 -7.24 -14.92
N ARG A 88 -5.65 -7.86 -13.80
CA ARG A 88 -5.91 -7.18 -12.52
C ARG A 88 -4.66 -6.50 -11.98
N ALA A 89 -3.51 -7.16 -12.04
CA ALA A 89 -2.24 -6.59 -11.60
C ALA A 89 -1.89 -5.29 -12.35
N GLN A 90 -2.16 -5.23 -13.66
CA GLN A 90 -1.90 -4.05 -14.49
C GLN A 90 -2.88 -2.91 -14.18
N LEU A 91 -4.16 -3.24 -13.97
CA LEU A 91 -5.18 -2.30 -13.55
C LEU A 91 -4.83 -1.67 -12.19
N LEU A 92 -4.43 -2.48 -11.21
CA LEU A 92 -4.01 -1.98 -9.90
C LEU A 92 -2.72 -1.15 -10.00
N ALA A 93 -1.76 -1.58 -10.82
CA ALA A 93 -0.55 -0.79 -11.06
C ALA A 93 -0.87 0.60 -11.66
N LYS A 94 -1.87 0.70 -12.55
CA LYS A 94 -2.37 1.99 -13.06
C LYS A 94 -2.91 2.86 -11.93
N ALA A 95 -3.83 2.35 -11.12
CA ALA A 95 -4.40 3.06 -9.98
C ALA A 95 -3.32 3.57 -9.00
N LEU A 96 -2.31 2.75 -8.72
CA LEU A 96 -1.18 3.13 -7.88
C LEU A 96 -0.32 4.25 -8.50
N SER A 97 -0.08 4.19 -9.81
CA SER A 97 0.71 5.20 -10.52
C SER A 97 0.04 6.58 -10.56
N GLU A 98 -1.30 6.62 -10.43
CA GLU A 98 -2.10 7.85 -10.34
C GLU A 98 -2.13 8.42 -8.92
N SER A 99 -1.74 7.62 -7.91
CA SER A 99 -1.73 7.96 -6.49
C SER A 99 -0.34 7.74 -5.86
N MET A 100 0.72 8.18 -6.55
CA MET A 100 2.11 7.99 -6.10
C MET A 100 2.40 8.52 -4.70
N SER A 101 1.70 9.56 -4.24
CA SER A 101 1.90 10.12 -2.90
C SER A 101 1.56 9.13 -1.78
N MET A 102 0.57 8.27 -1.95
CA MET A 102 0.26 7.20 -1.00
C MET A 102 1.36 6.14 -1.00
N LEU A 103 1.82 5.77 -2.19
CA LEU A 103 2.88 4.78 -2.34
C LEU A 103 4.21 5.27 -1.76
N ASP A 104 4.57 6.53 -2.00
CA ASP A 104 5.76 7.17 -1.43
C ASP A 104 5.66 7.29 0.09
N HIS A 105 4.45 7.52 0.63
CA HIS A 105 4.27 7.54 2.07
C HIS A 105 4.56 6.19 2.71
N MET A 106 3.97 5.12 2.17
CA MET A 106 4.09 3.78 2.75
C MET A 106 5.47 3.16 2.47
N CYS A 107 5.99 3.34 1.25
CA CYS A 107 7.19 2.65 0.77
C CYS A 107 8.43 3.54 0.63
N GLY A 108 8.34 4.82 1.01
CA GLY A 108 9.44 5.80 0.97
C GLY A 108 9.73 6.33 -0.43
N ASP A 109 10.14 5.45 -1.35
CA ASP A 109 10.34 5.75 -2.77
C ASP A 109 9.51 4.78 -3.60
N GLY A 110 8.21 5.08 -3.70
CA GLY A 110 7.23 4.26 -4.41
C GLY A 110 7.58 4.14 -5.88
N ARG A 111 8.18 5.17 -6.49
CA ARG A 111 8.60 5.12 -7.89
C ARG A 111 9.69 4.09 -8.10
N LYS A 112 10.72 4.10 -7.24
CA LYS A 112 11.80 3.12 -7.31
C LYS A 112 11.30 1.71 -7.05
N LEU A 113 10.34 1.53 -6.14
CA LEU A 113 9.66 0.24 -5.95
C LEU A 113 8.96 -0.20 -7.23
N MET A 114 8.08 0.60 -7.81
CA MET A 114 7.36 0.21 -9.04
C MET A 114 8.31 -0.12 -10.20
N GLN A 115 9.41 0.63 -10.33
CA GLN A 115 10.46 0.34 -11.31
C GLN A 115 11.15 -1.00 -11.02
N SER A 116 11.45 -1.32 -9.76
CA SER A 116 12.09 -2.58 -9.42
C SER A 116 11.17 -3.76 -9.71
N LEU A 117 9.88 -3.65 -9.41
CA LEU A 117 8.88 -4.70 -9.68
C LEU A 117 8.78 -5.06 -11.18
N ALA A 118 8.99 -4.09 -12.06
CA ALA A 118 9.03 -4.34 -13.50
C ALA A 118 10.24 -5.18 -13.94
N THR A 119 11.33 -5.16 -13.17
CA THR A 119 12.60 -5.86 -13.48
C THR A 119 12.80 -7.17 -12.72
N ILE A 120 12.01 -7.39 -11.66
CA ILE A 120 12.09 -8.56 -10.79
C ILE A 120 11.10 -9.64 -11.29
N ALA A 121 11.48 -10.91 -11.11
CA ALA A 121 10.67 -12.05 -11.47
C ALA A 121 9.33 -12.07 -10.68
N PRO A 122 8.21 -12.51 -11.28
CA PRO A 122 6.89 -12.44 -10.64
C PRO A 122 6.83 -13.05 -9.23
N ASP A 123 7.49 -14.19 -9.02
CA ASP A 123 7.57 -14.92 -7.75
C ASP A 123 8.33 -14.16 -6.65
N GLN A 124 9.20 -13.21 -7.03
CA GLN A 124 9.99 -12.39 -6.10
C GLN A 124 9.32 -11.04 -5.79
N ARG A 125 8.32 -10.62 -6.58
CA ARG A 125 7.67 -9.30 -6.42
C ARG A 125 7.00 -9.15 -5.07
N GLY A 126 6.33 -10.18 -4.57
CA GLY A 126 5.69 -10.16 -3.26
C GLY A 126 6.67 -9.85 -2.13
N VAL A 127 7.84 -10.50 -2.13
CA VAL A 127 8.88 -10.24 -1.13
C VAL A 127 9.44 -8.83 -1.26
N ALA A 128 9.68 -8.36 -2.49
CA ALA A 128 10.17 -7.00 -2.73
C ALA A 128 9.17 -5.93 -2.25
N ILE A 129 7.87 -6.17 -2.43
CA ILE A 129 6.79 -5.31 -1.90
C ILE A 129 6.81 -5.31 -0.37
N TYR A 130 6.87 -6.49 0.25
CA TYR A 130 6.87 -6.61 1.71
C TYR A 130 8.02 -5.84 2.35
N GLU A 131 9.24 -6.02 1.83
CA GLU A 131 10.43 -5.35 2.35
C GLU A 131 10.46 -3.86 1.98
N GLY A 132 10.17 -3.53 0.72
CA GLY A 132 10.22 -2.17 0.20
C GLY A 132 9.21 -1.25 0.86
N CYS A 133 8.07 -1.78 1.29
CA CYS A 133 7.03 -1.02 1.99
C CYS A 133 7.02 -1.23 3.50
N GLY A 134 7.93 -2.04 4.07
CA GLY A 134 7.96 -2.31 5.50
C GLY A 134 6.65 -2.88 6.05
N LEU A 135 6.00 -3.77 5.30
CA LEU A 135 4.64 -4.28 5.60
C LEU A 135 4.56 -5.06 6.92
N GLU A 136 5.69 -5.50 7.46
CA GLU A 136 5.79 -6.09 8.80
C GLU A 136 5.16 -5.22 9.89
N LYS A 137 5.22 -3.89 9.73
CA LYS A 137 4.67 -2.92 10.70
C LYS A 137 3.16 -2.92 10.74
N HIS A 138 2.50 -3.36 9.67
CA HIS A 138 1.03 -3.40 9.60
C HIS A 138 0.47 -4.62 10.34
N GLY A 139 1.28 -5.66 10.56
CA GLY A 139 0.86 -6.86 11.29
C GLY A 139 -0.19 -7.72 10.58
N LEU A 140 -0.47 -7.46 9.30
CA LEU A 140 -1.48 -8.17 8.51
C LEU A 140 -0.95 -9.48 7.91
N LEU A 141 0.34 -9.53 7.60
CA LEU A 141 1.02 -10.62 6.91
C LEU A 141 2.44 -10.77 7.43
N THR A 142 3.02 -11.96 7.23
CA THR A 142 4.44 -12.22 7.40
C THR A 142 5.13 -12.30 6.04
N LYS A 143 6.45 -12.16 6.02
CA LYS A 143 7.25 -12.34 4.80
C LYS A 143 7.04 -13.72 4.15
N ALA A 144 6.80 -14.75 4.95
CA ALA A 144 6.60 -16.12 4.44
C ALA A 144 5.30 -16.25 3.63
N ASP A 145 4.28 -15.47 3.97
CA ASP A 145 2.99 -15.49 3.28
C ASP A 145 3.11 -15.03 1.83
N MET A 146 4.07 -14.14 1.52
CA MET A 146 4.18 -13.49 0.21
C MET A 146 4.34 -14.44 -0.98
N SER A 147 4.90 -15.63 -0.78
CA SER A 147 5.06 -16.63 -1.84
C SER A 147 3.73 -17.23 -2.33
N ALA A 148 2.69 -17.16 -1.49
CA ALA A 148 1.36 -17.71 -1.78
C ALA A 148 0.32 -16.63 -2.11
N ARG A 149 0.71 -15.36 -2.15
CA ARG A 149 -0.22 -14.23 -2.31
C ARG A 149 0.04 -13.43 -3.57
N ASP A 150 -1.02 -12.85 -4.12
CA ASP A 150 -0.91 -11.85 -5.18
C ASP A 150 -0.27 -10.58 -4.62
N GLY A 151 0.95 -10.27 -5.07
CA GLY A 151 1.71 -9.13 -4.59
C GLY A 151 1.04 -7.78 -4.82
N MET A 152 0.32 -7.59 -5.93
CA MET A 152 -0.36 -6.33 -6.23
C MET A 152 -1.60 -6.13 -5.37
N MET A 153 -2.36 -7.20 -5.12
CA MET A 153 -3.46 -7.17 -4.16
C MET A 153 -2.96 -6.90 -2.74
N VAL A 154 -1.84 -7.51 -2.33
CA VAL A 154 -1.21 -7.22 -1.04
C VAL A 154 -0.80 -5.76 -0.93
N LEU A 155 -0.15 -5.22 -1.96
CA LEU A 155 0.28 -3.82 -1.98
C LEU A 155 -0.92 -2.88 -1.87
N MET A 156 -1.97 -3.11 -2.68
CA MET A 156 -3.18 -2.30 -2.68
C MET A 156 -3.91 -2.37 -1.33
N GLY A 157 -4.13 -3.57 -0.80
CA GLY A 157 -4.79 -3.76 0.50
C GLY A 157 -4.00 -3.11 1.65
N SER A 158 -2.67 -3.17 1.60
CA SER A 158 -1.81 -2.52 2.59
C SER A 158 -1.85 -0.99 2.52
N LEU A 159 -1.97 -0.43 1.32
CA LEU A 159 -2.11 1.02 1.13
C LEU A 159 -3.48 1.52 1.60
N VAL A 160 -4.54 0.77 1.31
CA VAL A 160 -5.88 1.04 1.84
C VAL A 160 -5.85 1.00 3.37
N PHE A 161 -5.24 -0.04 3.96
CA PHE A 161 -5.07 -0.15 5.41
C PHE A 161 -4.34 1.06 6.00
N ASP A 162 -3.16 1.39 5.49
CA ASP A 162 -2.34 2.49 5.99
C ASP A 162 -3.08 3.83 5.88
N HIS A 163 -3.75 4.07 4.76
CA HIS A 163 -4.50 5.30 4.54
C HIS A 163 -5.71 5.44 5.47
N LEU A 164 -6.57 4.41 5.55
CA LEU A 164 -7.75 4.44 6.41
C LEU A 164 -7.37 4.52 7.90
N SER A 165 -6.26 3.88 8.30
CA SER A 165 -5.77 3.89 9.69
C SER A 165 -5.33 5.27 10.17
N ARG A 166 -5.02 6.20 9.26
CA ARG A 166 -4.67 7.60 9.62
C ARG A 166 -5.88 8.36 10.13
N GLY A 167 -7.09 7.97 9.72
CA GLY A 167 -8.35 8.53 10.23
C GLY A 167 -8.79 7.94 11.57
N GLY A 168 -8.09 6.92 12.08
CA GLY A 168 -8.42 6.23 13.33
C GLY A 168 -8.36 4.70 13.20
N GLU A 169 -8.84 4.00 14.22
CA GLU A 169 -8.95 2.54 14.15
C GLU A 169 -9.99 2.14 13.09
N LEU A 170 -9.61 1.22 12.20
CA LEU A 170 -10.54 0.63 11.23
C LEU A 170 -11.68 -0.08 11.96
N HIS A 171 -12.89 0.10 11.44
CA HIS A 171 -14.03 -0.73 11.77
C HIS A 171 -13.71 -2.21 11.46
N ALA A 172 -14.27 -3.13 12.25
CA ALA A 172 -13.98 -4.57 12.12
C ALA A 172 -14.26 -5.11 10.70
N GLY A 173 -15.28 -4.56 10.05
CA GLY A 173 -15.63 -4.90 8.67
C GLY A 173 -14.64 -4.40 7.61
N GLU A 174 -14.13 -3.17 7.75
CA GLU A 174 -13.05 -2.65 6.89
C GLU A 174 -11.79 -3.49 7.06
N ARG A 175 -11.42 -3.81 8.31
CA ARG A 175 -10.28 -4.67 8.61
C ARG A 175 -10.44 -6.05 7.99
N ALA A 176 -11.61 -6.67 8.11
CA ALA A 176 -11.88 -7.97 7.48
C ALA A 176 -11.76 -7.92 5.96
N ALA A 177 -12.19 -6.83 5.33
CA ALA A 177 -12.06 -6.64 3.88
C ALA A 177 -10.60 -6.45 3.46
N VAL A 178 -9.84 -5.63 4.18
CA VAL A 178 -8.38 -5.50 3.98
C VAL A 178 -7.68 -6.85 4.11
N GLU A 179 -7.96 -7.59 5.19
CA GLU A 179 -7.38 -8.91 5.44
C GLU A 179 -7.72 -9.90 4.32
N ALA A 180 -8.94 -9.83 3.77
CA ALA A 180 -9.34 -10.62 2.62
C ALA A 180 -8.58 -10.24 1.34
N MET A 181 -8.36 -8.94 1.09
CA MET A 181 -7.58 -8.48 -0.06
C MET A 181 -6.13 -8.95 0.01
N VAL A 182 -5.45 -8.76 1.15
CA VAL A 182 -4.04 -9.16 1.30
C VAL A 182 -3.87 -10.69 1.39
N SER A 183 -4.98 -11.41 1.57
CA SER A 183 -5.04 -12.87 1.48
C SER A 183 -5.32 -13.38 0.06
N ALA A 184 -5.38 -12.52 -0.96
CA ALA A 184 -5.55 -12.94 -2.34
C ALA A 184 -4.50 -14.00 -2.73
N PRO A 185 -4.91 -15.20 -3.20
CA PRO A 185 -3.95 -16.22 -3.61
C PRO A 185 -3.17 -15.72 -4.83
N ALA A 186 -1.89 -16.08 -4.91
CA ALA A 186 -1.13 -15.89 -6.14
C ALA A 186 -1.82 -16.69 -7.26
N GLU A 187 -2.03 -16.07 -8.41
CA GLU A 187 -2.53 -16.78 -9.58
C GLU A 187 -1.42 -17.70 -10.12
N LEU A 188 -1.74 -18.97 -10.31
CA LEU A 188 -0.83 -19.92 -10.94
C LEU A 188 -0.83 -19.62 -12.45
N GLU A 189 0.21 -18.94 -12.92
CA GLU A 189 0.49 -18.77 -14.36
C GLU A 189 0.77 -20.12 -15.06
#